data_AF-A0A9W9ZLJ2-F1
#
_entry.id   AF-A0A9W9ZLJ2-F1
#
_cell.length_a   1.000
_cell.length_b   1.000
_cell.length_c   1.000
_cell.angle_alpha   90.00
_cell.angle_beta   90.00
_cell.angle_gamma   90.00
#
_symmetry.space_group_name_H-M   'P 1'
#
loop_
_entity.id
_entity.type
_entity.pdbx_description
1 polymer ?
#
loop_
_entity_poly.entity_id
_entity_poly.type
_entity_poly.pdbx_seq_one_letter_code
_entity_poly.pdbx_strand_id
1 'polypeptide(L)'
;MSPPWFKTVENFINRVEDETDERKRNNSQTVTTDPFIIVSQEDGEGIEAPKVLGDIFESVAGAVFLDSGMDLTKIWGVYYRMMKPYIDHYSVNIPLNPIRRVFEKDVKAEFGKADVRPDGKIACTLRVYWGEFEGKGANIKIAKTTVAKLAMEALEQRTSPAE
;
A
#
# COMPACT_ATOMS: atom_id res chain seq x y z
N MET A 1 13.52 10.89 25.35
CA MET A 1 13.59 10.65 23.89
C MET A 1 12.45 9.71 23.53
N SER A 2 11.64 10.05 22.53
CA SER A 2 10.60 9.12 22.04
C SER A 2 11.28 7.87 21.45
N PRO A 3 10.71 6.67 21.66
CA PRO A 3 11.26 5.46 21.08
C PRO A 3 11.40 5.56 19.54
N PRO A 4 12.42 4.95 18.91
CA PRO A 4 12.69 5.08 17.47
C PRO A 4 11.50 4.76 16.56
N TRP A 5 10.61 3.85 16.98
CA TRP A 5 9.42 3.47 16.22
C TRP A 5 8.35 4.56 16.17
N PHE A 6 8.33 5.52 17.10
CA PHE A 6 7.42 6.69 17.01
C PHE A 6 7.69 7.48 15.75
N LYS A 7 8.96 7.69 15.40
CA LYS A 7 9.34 8.38 14.16
C LYS A 7 8.88 7.61 12.92
N THR A 8 8.93 6.27 12.95
CA THR A 8 8.41 5.42 11.87
C THR A 8 6.90 5.59 11.72
N VAL A 9 6.17 5.67 12.83
CA VAL A 9 4.72 5.90 12.83
C VAL A 9 4.37 7.31 12.35
N GLU A 10 5.04 8.34 12.85
CA GLU A 10 4.85 9.74 12.42
C GLU A 10 5.10 9.88 10.91
N ASN A 11 6.20 9.33 10.40
CA ASN A 11 6.50 9.35 8.97
C ASN A 11 5.41 8.66 8.14
N PHE A 12 4.86 7.54 8.63
CA PHE A 12 3.77 6.84 7.95
C PHE A 12 2.48 7.66 7.96
N ILE A 13 2.12 8.26 9.10
CA ILE A 13 0.93 9.11 9.23
C ILE A 13 1.01 10.30 8.28
N ASN A 14 2.12 11.05 8.27
CA ASN A 14 2.30 12.20 7.37
C ASN A 14 2.10 11.78 5.90
N ARG A 15 2.66 10.64 5.51
CA ARG A 15 2.52 10.12 4.14
C ARG A 15 1.08 9.72 3.80
N VAL A 16 0.35 9.12 4.74
CA VAL A 16 -1.07 8.80 4.56
C VAL A 16 -1.89 10.08 4.44
N GLU A 17 -1.58 11.11 5.21
CA GLU A 17 -2.23 12.43 5.12
C GLU A 17 -1.98 13.09 3.77
N ASP A 18 -0.72 13.13 3.32
CA ASP A 18 -0.33 13.65 2.01
C ASP A 18 -1.09 12.95 0.87
N GLU A 19 -1.07 11.60 0.87
CA GLU A 19 -1.77 10.79 -0.15
C GLU A 19 -3.30 11.01 -0.10
N THR A 20 -3.86 11.18 1.11
CA THR A 20 -5.28 11.47 1.29
C THR A 20 -5.64 12.84 0.73
N ASP A 21 -4.80 13.84 0.93
CA ASP A 21 -5.03 15.18 0.43
C ASP A 21 -4.86 15.27 -1.09
N GLU A 22 -3.90 14.55 -1.67
CA GLU A 22 -3.79 14.39 -3.13
C GLU A 22 -5.04 13.75 -3.74
N ARG A 23 -5.57 12.68 -3.11
CA ARG A 23 -6.81 12.04 -3.56
C ARG A 23 -8.02 12.98 -3.52
N LYS A 24 -8.15 13.78 -2.45
CA LYS A 24 -9.22 14.78 -2.33
C LYS A 24 -9.13 15.82 -3.45
N ARG A 25 -7.92 16.33 -3.75
CA ARG A 25 -7.71 17.29 -4.85
C ARG A 25 -8.12 16.70 -6.20
N ASN A 26 -7.85 15.42 -6.41
CA ASN A 26 -8.17 14.72 -7.66
C ASN A 26 -9.62 14.22 -7.74
N ASN A 27 -10.49 14.61 -6.78
CA ASN A 27 -11.88 14.16 -6.66
C ASN A 27 -12.05 12.63 -6.77
N SER A 28 -11.03 11.89 -6.30
CA SER A 28 -10.97 10.43 -6.38
C SER A 28 -11.66 9.78 -5.19
N GLN A 29 -11.92 8.48 -5.29
CA GLN A 29 -12.57 7.69 -4.25
C GLN A 29 -11.77 7.78 -2.93
N THR A 30 -12.45 7.87 -1.80
CA THR A 30 -11.83 7.99 -0.46
C THR A 30 -11.12 6.71 0.00
N VAL A 31 -11.32 5.62 -0.72
CA VAL A 31 -10.71 4.32 -0.45
C VAL A 31 -9.41 4.22 -1.24
N THR A 32 -8.32 3.83 -0.57
CA THR A 32 -7.07 3.52 -1.26
C THR A 32 -7.30 2.43 -2.31
N THR A 33 -6.78 2.63 -3.51
CA THR A 33 -6.93 1.68 -4.63
C THR A 33 -6.02 0.47 -4.49
N ASP A 34 -4.97 0.56 -3.67
CA ASP A 34 -3.99 -0.51 -3.47
C ASP A 34 -3.75 -0.75 -1.96
N PRO A 35 -4.22 -1.88 -1.40
CA PRO A 35 -4.04 -2.20 0.02
C PRO A 35 -2.65 -2.76 0.35
N PHE A 36 -1.77 -2.97 -0.63
CA PHE A 36 -0.51 -3.68 -0.43
C PHE A 36 0.59 -2.73 0.04
N ILE A 37 0.80 -1.61 -0.66
CA ILE A 37 1.84 -0.62 -0.33
C ILE A 37 1.45 0.79 -0.80
N ILE A 38 1.87 1.79 -0.03
CA ILE A 38 1.86 3.20 -0.44
C ILE A 38 3.17 3.44 -1.20
N VAL A 39 3.08 3.96 -2.43
CA VAL A 39 4.27 4.26 -3.25
C VAL A 39 4.37 5.77 -3.41
N SER A 40 5.50 6.32 -2.95
CA SER A 40 5.85 7.72 -3.22
C SER A 40 6.28 7.86 -4.67
N GLN A 41 5.57 8.69 -5.44
CA GLN A 41 5.88 8.96 -6.84
C GLN A 41 7.16 9.78 -7.00
N GLU A 42 7.48 10.65 -6.04
CA GLU A 42 8.69 11.49 -6.07
C GLU A 42 9.96 10.65 -5.95
N ASP A 43 9.94 9.66 -5.06
CA ASP A 43 11.13 8.93 -4.63
C ASP A 43 11.16 7.46 -5.08
N GLY A 44 10.07 6.96 -5.67
CA GLY A 44 9.90 5.54 -6.04
C GLY A 44 9.95 4.59 -4.85
N GLU A 45 9.61 5.07 -3.65
CA GLU A 45 9.68 4.30 -2.40
C GLU A 45 8.33 3.67 -2.04
N GLY A 46 8.31 2.36 -1.89
CA GLY A 46 7.17 1.64 -1.32
C GLY A 46 7.28 1.52 0.19
N ILE A 47 6.18 1.82 0.86
CA ILE A 47 6.08 1.89 2.32
C ILE A 47 4.90 1.05 2.75
N GLU A 48 5.14 0.23 3.76
CA GLU A 48 4.13 -0.59 4.42
C GLU A 48 3.72 0.08 5.74
N ALA A 49 2.47 -0.14 6.15
CA ALA A 49 2.00 0.31 7.46
C ALA A 49 2.85 -0.31 8.59
N PRO A 50 3.28 0.48 9.60
CA PRO A 50 3.94 -0.06 10.77
C PRO A 50 3.04 -1.08 11.48
N LYS A 51 3.55 -2.30 11.71
CA LYS A 51 2.78 -3.41 12.32
C LYS A 51 2.06 -3.02 13.60
N VAL A 52 2.70 -2.19 14.43
CA VAL A 52 2.14 -1.69 15.69
C VAL A 52 0.79 -1.00 15.53
N LEU A 53 0.52 -0.34 14.38
CA LEU A 53 -0.79 0.26 14.12
C LEU A 53 -1.87 -0.80 13.89
N GLY A 54 -1.51 -1.91 13.23
CA GLY A 54 -2.37 -3.09 13.11
C GLY A 54 -2.63 -3.72 14.47
N ASP A 55 -1.58 -3.92 15.28
CA ASP A 55 -1.71 -4.46 16.63
C ASP A 55 -2.62 -3.59 17.52
N ILE A 56 -2.50 -2.27 17.44
CA ILE A 56 -3.40 -1.34 18.14
C ILE A 56 -4.82 -1.49 17.63
N PHE A 57 -5.02 -1.51 16.31
CA PHE A 57 -6.35 -1.70 15.71
C PHE A 57 -7.01 -3.01 16.14
N GLU A 58 -6.27 -4.12 16.23
CA GLU A 58 -6.79 -5.40 16.71
C GLU A 58 -7.03 -5.40 18.23
N SER A 59 -6.13 -4.78 19.01
CA SER A 59 -6.26 -4.70 20.47
C SER A 59 -7.49 -3.91 20.90
N VAL A 60 -7.87 -2.86 20.17
CA VAL A 60 -9.11 -2.10 20.43
C VAL A 60 -10.33 -2.98 20.19
N ALA A 61 -10.29 -3.89 19.22
CA ALA A 61 -11.39 -4.85 18.98
C ALA A 61 -11.54 -5.79 20.18
N GLY A 62 -10.40 -6.26 20.72
CA GLY A 62 -10.37 -7.04 21.96
C GLY A 62 -10.89 -6.27 23.18
N ALA A 63 -10.56 -4.98 23.30
CA ALA A 63 -11.09 -4.14 24.37
C ALA A 63 -12.62 -4.00 24.28
N VAL A 64 -13.16 -3.74 23.08
CA VAL A 64 -14.62 -3.69 22.85
C VAL A 64 -15.27 -5.05 23.15
N PHE A 65 -14.62 -6.16 22.76
CA PHE A 65 -15.11 -7.51 23.07
C PHE A 65 -15.24 -7.73 24.58
N LEU A 66 -14.22 -7.39 25.36
CA LEU A 66 -14.23 -7.57 26.81
C LEU A 66 -15.26 -6.65 27.49
N ASP A 67 -15.30 -5.37 27.10
CA ASP A 67 -16.22 -4.36 27.68
C ASP A 67 -17.69 -4.67 27.38
N SER A 68 -17.97 -5.30 26.24
CA SER A 68 -19.32 -5.71 25.84
C SER A 68 -19.78 -7.05 26.44
N GLY A 69 -19.02 -7.65 27.36
CA GLY A 69 -19.35 -8.96 27.90
C GLY A 69 -19.18 -10.10 26.89
N MET A 70 -18.14 -10.01 26.06
CA MET A 70 -17.78 -10.97 25.01
C MET A 70 -18.81 -11.05 23.86
N ASP A 71 -19.39 -9.91 23.46
CA ASP A 71 -20.37 -9.85 22.36
C ASP A 71 -19.72 -9.43 21.03
N LEU A 72 -19.53 -10.40 20.13
CA LEU A 72 -18.99 -10.16 18.78
C LEU A 72 -19.85 -9.22 17.94
N THR A 73 -21.17 -9.14 18.18
CA THR A 73 -22.05 -8.24 17.43
C THR A 73 -21.74 -6.78 17.74
N LYS A 74 -21.26 -6.48 18.96
CA LYS A 74 -20.83 -5.14 19.35
C LYS A 74 -19.52 -4.75 18.69
N ILE A 75 -18.56 -5.68 18.59
CA ILE A 75 -17.33 -5.46 17.81
C ILE A 75 -17.71 -5.10 16.37
N TRP A 76 -18.55 -5.93 15.74
CA TRP A 76 -18.98 -5.70 14.36
C TRP A 76 -19.67 -4.34 14.21
N GLY A 77 -20.59 -3.96 15.10
CA GLY A 77 -21.25 -2.65 15.06
C GLY A 77 -20.29 -1.46 15.13
N VAL A 78 -19.17 -1.59 15.84
CA VAL A 78 -18.13 -0.56 15.89
C VAL A 78 -17.25 -0.58 14.63
N TYR A 79 -16.67 -1.74 14.31
CA TYR A 79 -15.66 -1.88 13.25
C TYR A 79 -16.25 -1.78 11.86
N TYR A 80 -17.46 -2.30 11.66
CA TYR A 80 -18.15 -2.24 10.37
C TYR A 80 -18.28 -0.80 9.88
N ARG A 81 -18.59 0.16 10.76
CA ARG A 81 -18.71 1.58 10.36
C ARG A 81 -17.39 2.15 9.79
N MET A 82 -16.25 1.77 10.37
CA MET A 82 -14.93 2.19 9.90
C MET A 82 -14.51 1.45 8.62
N MET A 83 -14.81 0.14 8.55
CA MET A 83 -14.38 -0.72 7.45
C MET A 83 -15.32 -0.69 6.25
N LYS A 84 -16.58 -0.25 6.41
CA LYS A 84 -17.62 -0.30 5.37
C LYS A 84 -17.16 0.30 4.03
N PRO A 85 -16.51 1.48 3.96
CA PRO A 85 -16.07 2.02 2.68
C PRO A 85 -15.13 1.05 1.93
N TYR A 86 -14.22 0.42 2.66
CA TYR A 86 -13.27 -0.56 2.12
C TYR A 86 -13.96 -1.88 1.75
N ILE A 87 -14.87 -2.37 2.59
CA ILE A 87 -15.66 -3.59 2.32
C ILE A 87 -16.48 -3.39 1.04
N ASP A 88 -17.22 -2.29 0.93
CA ASP A 88 -18.04 -1.98 -0.25
C ASP A 88 -17.17 -1.91 -1.50
N HIS A 89 -16.04 -1.19 -1.44
CA HIS A 89 -15.15 -1.01 -2.58
C HIS A 89 -14.51 -2.34 -3.02
N TYR A 90 -13.91 -3.09 -2.10
CA TYR A 90 -13.18 -4.32 -2.42
C TYR A 90 -14.09 -5.54 -2.66
N SER A 91 -15.36 -5.47 -2.28
CA SER A 91 -16.35 -6.51 -2.67
C SER A 91 -16.67 -6.48 -4.17
N VAL A 92 -16.41 -5.36 -4.84
CA VAL A 92 -16.62 -5.17 -6.28
C VAL A 92 -15.27 -5.09 -7.02
N ASN A 93 -14.32 -4.34 -6.48
CA ASN A 93 -13.01 -4.08 -7.07
C ASN A 93 -11.94 -4.89 -6.33
N ILE A 94 -11.79 -6.16 -6.68
CA ILE A 94 -10.83 -7.04 -6.02
C ILE A 94 -9.40 -6.57 -6.33
N PRO A 95 -8.60 -6.17 -5.32
CA PRO A 95 -7.25 -5.69 -5.55
C PRO A 95 -6.35 -6.87 -5.94
N LEU A 96 -5.76 -6.77 -7.13
CA LEU A 96 -4.85 -7.79 -7.65
C LEU A 96 -3.42 -7.48 -7.22
N ASN A 97 -2.68 -8.51 -6.79
CA ASN A 97 -1.28 -8.39 -6.42
C ASN A 97 -0.47 -7.76 -7.59
N PRO A 98 0.26 -6.65 -7.40
CA PRO A 98 0.95 -5.93 -8.48
C PRO A 98 1.92 -6.81 -9.28
N ILE A 99 2.67 -7.69 -8.61
CA ILE A 99 3.62 -8.59 -9.26
C ILE A 99 2.86 -9.58 -10.16
N ARG A 100 1.75 -10.14 -9.67
CA ARG A 100 0.90 -11.02 -10.47
C ARG A 100 0.38 -10.29 -11.72
N ARG A 101 -0.10 -9.05 -11.58
CA ARG A 101 -0.61 -8.25 -12.70
C ARG A 101 0.45 -8.04 -13.77
N VAL A 102 1.70 -7.75 -13.37
CA VAL A 102 2.82 -7.63 -14.31
C VAL A 102 2.99 -8.91 -15.12
N PHE A 103 3.06 -10.07 -14.48
CA PHE A 103 3.26 -11.35 -15.18
C PHE A 103 2.06 -11.79 -16.02
N GLU A 104 0.85 -11.38 -15.66
CA GLU A 104 -0.35 -11.58 -16.51
C GLU A 104 -0.29 -10.73 -17.79
N LYS A 105 0.41 -9.58 -17.78
CA LYS A 105 0.64 -8.74 -18.97
C LYS A 105 1.87 -9.15 -19.75
N ASP A 106 2.98 -9.42 -19.07
CA ASP A 106 4.25 -9.81 -19.65
C ASP A 106 4.83 -11.03 -18.92
N VAL A 107 4.66 -12.19 -19.56
CA VAL A 107 5.22 -13.46 -19.06
C VAL A 107 6.76 -13.45 -19.07
N LYS A 108 7.39 -12.57 -19.87
CA LYS A 108 8.85 -12.42 -19.96
C LYS A 108 9.40 -11.34 -19.03
N ALA A 109 8.55 -10.75 -18.18
CA ALA A 109 8.98 -9.76 -17.20
C ALA A 109 10.12 -10.30 -16.33
N GLU A 110 11.14 -9.49 -16.09
CA GLU A 110 12.33 -9.91 -15.34
C GLU A 110 12.68 -8.88 -14.27
N PHE A 111 12.77 -9.34 -13.03
CA PHE A 111 13.32 -8.54 -11.94
C PHE A 111 14.84 -8.56 -11.99
N GLY A 112 15.45 -7.37 -11.96
CA GLY A 112 16.88 -7.21 -11.82
C GLY A 112 17.40 -7.57 -10.42
N LYS A 113 18.71 -7.40 -10.23
CA LYS A 113 19.34 -7.63 -8.92
C LYS A 113 18.83 -6.60 -7.91
N ALA A 114 18.73 -7.06 -6.66
CA ALA A 114 18.37 -6.21 -5.54
C ALA A 114 19.65 -5.66 -4.91
N ASP A 115 19.74 -4.33 -4.80
CA ASP A 115 20.91 -3.64 -4.28
C ASP A 115 20.55 -2.83 -3.03
N VAL A 116 21.39 -2.91 -2.00
CA VAL A 116 21.23 -2.12 -0.78
C VAL A 116 21.78 -0.72 -1.04
N ARG A 117 20.92 0.29 -0.92
CA ARG A 117 21.25 1.70 -1.10
C ARG A 117 21.91 2.26 0.18
N PRO A 118 22.62 3.40 0.08
CA PRO A 118 23.28 4.03 1.23
C PRO A 118 22.34 4.41 2.38
N ASP A 119 21.05 4.59 2.10
CA ASP A 119 20.00 4.86 3.10
C ASP A 119 19.50 3.58 3.80
N GLY A 120 20.08 2.41 3.49
CA GLY A 120 19.72 1.10 4.04
C GLY A 120 18.51 0.46 3.35
N LYS A 121 17.89 1.12 2.36
CA LYS A 121 16.76 0.55 1.62
C LYS A 121 17.26 -0.36 0.50
N ILE A 122 16.38 -1.24 0.04
CA ILE A 122 16.65 -2.14 -1.07
C ILE A 122 16.01 -1.56 -2.33
N ALA A 123 16.82 -1.33 -3.36
CA ALA A 123 16.35 -0.98 -4.70
C ALA A 123 16.26 -2.24 -5.58
N CYS A 124 15.29 -2.26 -6.48
CA CYS A 124 15.07 -3.34 -7.43
C CYS A 124 14.59 -2.75 -8.75
N THR A 125 15.07 -3.30 -9.86
CA THR A 125 14.59 -2.96 -11.20
C THR A 125 13.66 -4.04 -11.75
N LEU A 126 12.77 -3.65 -12.64
CA LEU A 126 11.87 -4.55 -13.36
C LEU A 126 11.87 -4.17 -14.84
N ARG A 127 12.21 -5.12 -15.69
CA ARG A 127 12.15 -5.00 -17.14
C ARG A 127 10.91 -5.71 -17.67
N VAL A 128 10.15 -4.99 -18.48
CA VAL A 128 8.89 -5.43 -19.12
C VAL A 128 8.86 -4.90 -20.56
N TYR A 129 8.00 -5.45 -21.43
CA TYR A 129 7.92 -4.99 -22.83
C TYR A 129 7.53 -3.52 -22.98
N TRP A 130 6.94 -2.90 -21.95
CA TRP A 130 6.56 -1.49 -21.95
C TRP A 130 7.57 -0.56 -21.26
N GLY A 131 8.69 -1.07 -20.73
CA GLY A 131 9.73 -0.23 -20.14
C GLY A 131 10.62 -0.92 -19.11
N GLU A 132 11.51 -0.14 -18.52
CA GLU A 132 12.31 -0.55 -17.37
C GLU A 132 12.04 0.44 -16.24
N PHE A 133 11.74 -0.11 -15.06
CA PHE A 133 11.33 0.65 -13.89
C PHE A 133 12.25 0.33 -12.71
N GLU A 134 12.47 1.30 -11.83
CA GLU A 134 13.19 1.12 -10.57
C GLU A 134 12.26 1.49 -9.41
N GLY A 135 12.27 0.67 -8.36
CA GLY A 135 11.56 0.96 -7.12
C GLY A 135 12.39 0.55 -5.90
N LYS A 136 12.18 1.22 -4.78
CA LYS A 136 12.87 0.94 -3.51
C LYS A 136 11.89 0.60 -2.39
N GLY A 137 12.38 -0.08 -1.36
CA GLY A 137 11.59 -0.47 -0.20
C GLY A 137 12.45 -0.93 0.98
N ALA A 138 11.83 -1.04 2.16
CA ALA A 138 12.52 -1.46 3.38
C ALA A 138 13.04 -2.92 3.34
N ASN A 139 12.51 -3.74 2.42
CA ASN A 139 12.96 -5.10 2.17
C ASN A 139 12.71 -5.49 0.70
N ILE A 140 13.25 -6.64 0.27
CA ILE A 140 13.15 -7.12 -1.13
C ILE A 140 11.69 -7.29 -1.57
N LYS A 141 10.80 -7.77 -0.69
CA LYS A 141 9.39 -7.99 -1.01
C LYS A 141 8.69 -6.66 -1.32
N ILE A 142 8.93 -5.64 -0.50
CA ILE A 142 8.40 -4.30 -0.71
C ILE A 142 8.97 -3.73 -2.01
N ALA A 143 10.31 -3.74 -2.19
CA ALA A 143 10.94 -3.20 -3.40
C ALA A 143 10.41 -3.81 -4.70
N LYS A 144 10.23 -5.14 -4.74
CA LYS A 144 9.62 -5.84 -5.89
C LYS A 144 8.16 -5.44 -6.12
N THR A 145 7.39 -5.28 -5.04
CA THR A 145 5.99 -4.85 -5.14
C THR A 145 5.90 -3.40 -5.62
N THR A 146 6.79 -2.52 -5.13
CA THR A 146 6.91 -1.11 -5.54
C THR A 146 7.14 -1.00 -7.04
N VAL A 147 8.19 -1.67 -7.54
CA VAL A 147 8.55 -1.55 -8.95
C VAL A 147 7.48 -2.17 -9.86
N ALA A 148 6.82 -3.24 -9.41
CA ALA A 148 5.68 -3.81 -10.14
C ALA A 148 4.50 -2.85 -10.19
N LYS A 149 4.20 -2.14 -9.09
CA LYS A 149 3.14 -1.12 -9.06
C LYS A 149 3.45 0.04 -10.00
N LEU A 150 4.65 0.60 -9.93
CA LEU A 150 5.12 1.67 -10.83
C LEU A 150 5.03 1.25 -12.30
N ALA A 151 5.43 0.02 -12.63
CA ALA A 151 5.32 -0.50 -13.99
C ALA A 151 3.85 -0.59 -14.45
N MET A 152 2.94 -1.07 -13.59
CA MET A 152 1.52 -1.18 -13.93
C MET A 152 0.84 0.18 -14.08
N GLU A 153 1.13 1.14 -13.19
CA GLU A 153 0.62 2.51 -13.28
C GLU A 153 1.07 3.19 -14.58
N ALA A 154 2.34 3.02 -14.97
CA ALA A 154 2.85 3.54 -16.24
C ALA A 154 2.19 2.89 -17.46
N LEU A 155 1.83 1.60 -17.37
CA LEU A 155 1.08 0.92 -18.43
C LEU A 155 -0.35 1.46 -18.52
N GLU A 156 -1.03 1.64 -17.39
CA GLU A 156 -2.39 2.18 -17.31
C GLU A 156 -2.47 3.59 -17.89
N GLN A 157 -1.52 4.48 -17.54
CA GLN A 157 -1.43 5.84 -18.07
C GLN A 157 -1.24 5.88 -19.60
N ARG A 158 -0.58 4.87 -20.19
CA ARG A 158 -0.43 4.76 -21.65
C ARG A 158 -1.69 4.25 -22.35
N THR A 159 -2.48 3.44 -21.65
CA THR A 159 -3.70 2.83 -22.21
C THR A 159 -4.95 3.66 -22.00
N SER A 160 -4.94 4.60 -21.04
CA SER A 160 -6.00 5.60 -20.91
C SER A 160 -5.94 6.54 -22.12
N PRO A 161 -6.99 6.59 -22.98
CA PRO A 161 -7.03 7.55 -24.07
C PRO A 161 -6.95 8.97 -23.48
N ALA A 162 -6.16 9.83 -24.11
CA ALA A 162 -6.24 11.27 -23.85
C ALA A 162 -7.67 11.72 -24.20
N GLU A 163 -8.47 12.02 -23.18
CA GLU A 163 -9.75 12.73 -23.34
C GLU A 163 -9.51 14.17 -23.85
#